data_AF-A0A0Q7SDE4-F1
#
_entry.id   AF-A0A0Q7SDE4-F1
#
_cell.length_a   1.000
_cell.length_b   1.000
_cell.length_c   1.000
_cell.angle_alpha   90.00
_cell.angle_beta   90.00
_cell.angle_gamma   90.00
#
_symmetry.space_group_name_H-M   'P 1'
#
loop_
_entity.id
_entity.type
_entity.pdbx_description
1 polymer ?
#
loop_
_entity_poly.entity_id
_entity_poly.type
_entity_poly.pdbx_seq_one_letter_code
_entity_poly.pdbx_strand_id
1 'polypeptide(L)'
;MVTISGFTGWLRRHRLACFAVMVAGFMAFGLLTLDLVRLVGANATLLSEHGWQGLQDGGLRQLLELLASSVGAMLAWLLFKVCETVLVQSLTR
;
A
#
# COMPACT_ATOMS: atom_id res chain seq x y z
N MET A 1 14.68 16.20 -3.59
CA MET A 1 14.82 15.93 -2.13
C MET A 1 14.15 16.96 -1.22
N VAL A 2 13.54 18.03 -1.74
CA VAL A 2 13.00 19.15 -0.91
C VAL A 2 11.55 18.95 -0.44
N THR A 3 10.77 18.06 -1.05
CA THR A 3 9.33 17.96 -0.77
C THR A 3 8.97 17.19 0.51
N ILE A 4 9.79 16.22 0.91
CA ILE A 4 9.50 15.33 2.06
C ILE A 4 9.70 16.07 3.40
N SER A 5 10.66 17.00 3.48
CA SER A 5 10.94 17.77 4.70
C SER A 5 9.82 18.77 5.02
N GLY A 6 9.25 19.42 3.98
CA GLY A 6 8.12 20.33 4.16
C GLY A 6 6.85 19.60 4.62
N PHE A 7 6.55 18.45 4.02
CA PHE A 7 5.41 17.62 4.38
C PHE A 7 5.50 17.13 5.83
N THR A 8 6.64 16.56 6.22
CA THR A 8 6.86 16.09 7.61
C THR A 8 6.81 17.23 8.64
N GLY A 9 7.33 18.41 8.30
CA GLY A 9 7.22 19.61 9.14
C GLY A 9 5.77 20.06 9.36
N TRP A 10 4.94 19.99 8.32
CA TRP A 10 3.51 20.31 8.42
C TRP A 10 2.74 19.27 9.24
N LEU A 11 2.99 17.98 9.03
CA LEU A 11 2.35 16.90 9.83
C LEU A 11 2.67 17.04 11.32
N ARG A 12 3.90 17.44 11.67
CA ARG A 12 4.29 17.64 13.06
C ARG A 12 3.53 18.80 13.73
N ARG A 13 3.18 19.84 12.97
CA ARG A 13 2.40 20.99 13.47
C ARG A 13 0.91 20.67 13.59
N HIS A 14 0.37 19.84 12.69
CA HIS A 14 -1.05 19.47 12.66
C HIS A 14 -1.24 17.99 13.03
N ARG A 15 -1.15 17.66 14.32
CA ARG A 15 -1.28 16.28 14.85
C ARG A 15 -2.58 15.57 14.41
N LEU A 16 -3.71 16.28 14.36
CA LEU A 16 -4.98 15.73 13.88
C LEU A 16 -4.93 15.36 12.39
N ALA A 17 -4.28 16.20 11.56
CA ALA A 17 -4.11 15.90 10.15
C ALA A 17 -3.15 14.72 9.95
N CYS A 18 -2.07 14.63 10.73
CA CYS A 18 -1.17 13.48 10.75
C CYS A 18 -1.93 12.18 11.07
N PHE A 19 -2.79 12.21 12.09
CA PHE A 19 -3.64 11.07 12.45
C PHE A 19 -4.62 10.71 11.32
N ALA A 20 -5.26 11.70 10.68
CA ALA A 20 -6.15 11.45 9.54
C ALA A 20 -5.43 10.80 8.35
N VAL A 21 -4.23 11.29 8.00
CA VAL A 21 -3.39 10.69 6.94
C VAL A 21 -2.95 9.28 7.31
N MET A 22 -2.60 9.04 8.58
CA MET A 22 -2.28 7.71 9.09
C MET A 22 -3.43 6.73 8.90
N VAL A 23 -4.65 7.12 9.31
CA VAL A 23 -5.87 6.31 9.15
C VAL A 23 -6.15 6.04 7.67
N ALA A 24 -6.05 7.06 6.81
CA ALA A 24 -6.24 6.88 5.37
C ALA A 24 -5.20 5.92 4.76
N GLY A 25 -3.94 6.02 5.16
CA GLY A 25 -2.88 5.09 4.74
C GLY A 25 -3.15 3.65 5.20
N PHE A 26 -3.62 3.47 6.43
CA PHE A 26 -4.02 2.16 6.95
C PHE A 26 -5.21 1.56 6.18
N MET A 27 -6.25 2.36 5.91
CA MET A 27 -7.40 1.90 5.11
C MET A 27 -6.99 1.53 3.69
N ALA A 28 -6.20 2.37 3.02
CA ALA A 28 -5.71 2.11 1.67
C ALA A 28 -4.88 0.82 1.62
N PHE A 29 -3.97 0.63 2.59
CA PHE A 29 -3.20 -0.61 2.72
C PHE A 29 -4.11 -1.83 2.92
N GLY A 30 -5.11 -1.73 3.79
CA GLY A 30 -6.09 -2.80 4.02
C GLY A 30 -6.86 -3.18 2.76
N LEU A 31 -7.38 -2.19 2.03
CA LEU A 31 -8.11 -2.42 0.77
C LEU A 31 -7.23 -3.07 -0.30
N LEU A 32 -6.00 -2.57 -0.48
CA LEU A 32 -5.04 -3.12 -1.44
C LEU A 32 -4.60 -4.55 -1.07
N THR A 33 -4.49 -4.85 0.22
CA THR A 33 -4.15 -6.19 0.71
C THR A 33 -5.27 -7.19 0.44
N LEU A 34 -6.54 -6.79 0.62
CA LEU A 34 -7.68 -7.65 0.28
C LEU A 34 -7.72 -7.95 -1.22
N ASP A 35 -7.42 -6.95 -2.05
CA ASP A 35 -7.38 -7.12 -3.50
C ASP A 35 -6.21 -8.03 -3.93
N LEU A 36 -5.05 -7.87 -3.30
CA LEU A 36 -3.90 -8.76 -3.48
C LEU A 36 -4.25 -10.23 -3.24
N VAL A 37 -4.92 -10.54 -2.12
CA VAL A 37 -5.32 -11.93 -1.81
C VAL A 37 -6.26 -12.48 -2.88
N ARG A 38 -7.21 -11.67 -3.36
CA ARG A 38 -8.11 -12.07 -4.45
C ARG A 38 -7.37 -12.33 -5.75
N LEU A 39 -6.45 -11.43 -6.15
CA LEU A 39 -5.65 -11.59 -7.36
C LEU A 39 -4.68 -12.78 -7.27
N VAL A 40 -4.04 -13.04 -6.12
CA VAL A 40 -3.21 -14.24 -5.90
C VAL A 40 -4.06 -15.49 -6.09
N GLY A 41 -5.23 -15.56 -5.45
CA GLY A 41 -6.13 -16.71 -5.55
C GLY A 41 -6.56 -16.98 -6.99
N ALA A 42 -6.98 -15.95 -7.71
CA ALA A 42 -7.40 -16.08 -9.11
C ALA A 42 -6.24 -16.51 -10.03
N ASN A 43 -5.02 -15.99 -9.82
CA ASN A 43 -3.84 -16.46 -10.56
C ASN A 43 -3.51 -17.93 -10.24
N ALA A 44 -3.63 -18.36 -8.98
CA ALA A 44 -3.37 -19.74 -8.58
C ALA A 44 -4.36 -20.72 -9.24
N THR A 45 -5.64 -20.35 -9.31
CA THR A 45 -6.66 -21.14 -10.01
C THR A 45 -6.36 -21.22 -11.51
N LEU A 46 -6.07 -20.09 -12.17
CA LEU A 46 -5.68 -20.04 -13.59
C LEU A 46 -4.46 -20.91 -13.91
N LEU A 47 -3.42 -20.84 -13.06
CA LEU A 47 -2.20 -21.62 -13.22
C LEU A 47 -2.47 -23.13 -13.02
N SER A 48 -3.37 -23.48 -12.10
CA SER A 48 -3.76 -24.87 -11.84
C SER A 48 -4.61 -25.49 -12.95
N GLU A 49 -5.48 -24.71 -13.59
CA GLU A 49 -6.41 -25.19 -14.61
C GLU A 49 -5.82 -25.18 -16.04
N HIS A 50 -4.98 -24.19 -16.37
CA HIS A 50 -4.56 -23.93 -17.76
C HIS A 50 -3.04 -23.96 -17.99
N GLY A 51 -2.22 -24.17 -16.94
CA GLY A 51 -0.76 -24.28 -17.06
C GLY A 51 -0.10 -23.05 -17.70
N TRP A 52 0.99 -23.27 -18.45
CA TRP A 52 1.81 -22.20 -19.06
C TRP A 52 1.06 -21.37 -20.14
N GLN A 53 0.00 -21.92 -20.74
CA GLN A 53 -0.82 -21.22 -21.73
C GLN A 53 -1.69 -20.11 -21.10
N GLY A 54 -2.20 -20.32 -19.88
CA GLY A 54 -3.00 -19.30 -19.17
C GLY A 54 -2.20 -18.04 -18.80
N LEU A 55 -0.87 -18.16 -18.70
CA LEU A 55 0.01 -17.03 -18.39
C LEU A 55 0.13 -16.02 -19.54
N GLN A 56 0.07 -16.50 -20.80
CA GLN A 56 0.26 -15.67 -21.99
C GLN A 56 -0.98 -14.86 -22.37
N ASP A 57 -2.19 -15.39 -22.17
CA ASP A 57 -3.42 -14.73 -22.63
C ASP A 57 -4.09 -13.84 -21.57
N GLY A 58 -3.81 -14.05 -20.27
CA GLY A 58 -4.41 -13.25 -19.19
C GLY A 58 -3.57 -13.11 -17.92
N GLY A 59 -2.77 -14.13 -17.58
CA GLY A 59 -1.96 -14.15 -16.36
C GLY A 59 -0.90 -13.05 -16.28
N LEU A 60 -0.29 -12.64 -17.40
CA LEU A 60 0.72 -11.57 -17.40
C LEU A 60 0.16 -10.22 -16.95
N ARG A 61 -1.06 -9.88 -17.41
CA ARG A 61 -1.75 -8.64 -17.02
C ARG A 61 -2.14 -8.68 -15.54
N GLN A 62 -2.61 -9.84 -15.08
CA GLN A 62 -2.97 -10.05 -13.69
C GLN A 62 -1.74 -10.01 -12.76
N LEU A 63 -0.60 -10.53 -13.21
CA LEU A 63 0.69 -10.41 -12.52
C LEU A 63 1.16 -8.95 -12.41
N LEU A 64 1.02 -8.17 -13.49
CA LEU A 64 1.33 -6.75 -13.46
C LEU A 64 0.42 -5.97 -12.51
N GLU A 65 -0.87 -6.28 -12.48
CA GLU A 65 -1.85 -5.67 -11.57
C GLU A 65 -1.55 -6.05 -10.11
N LEU A 66 -1.13 -7.30 -9.86
CA LEU A 66 -0.67 -7.78 -8.56
C LEU A 66 0.60 -7.04 -8.10
N LEU A 67 1.58 -6.86 -8.99
CA LEU A 67 2.79 -6.09 -8.70
C LEU A 67 2.47 -4.63 -8.40
N ALA A 68 1.63 -4.00 -9.22
CA ALA A 68 1.20 -2.62 -9.02
C ALA A 68 0.48 -2.45 -7.68
N SER A 69 -0.44 -3.37 -7.35
CA SER A 69 -1.18 -3.37 -6.08
C SER A 69 -0.26 -3.61 -4.88
N SER A 70 0.74 -4.48 -5.02
CA SER A 70 1.77 -4.73 -4.00
C SER A 70 2.60 -3.48 -3.71
N VAL A 71 3.06 -2.81 -4.76
CA VAL A 71 3.82 -1.55 -4.63
C VAL A 71 2.94 -0.47 -4.01
N GLY A 72 1.69 -0.33 -4.44
CA GLY A 72 0.72 0.60 -3.87
C GLY A 72 0.47 0.35 -2.38
N ALA A 73 0.28 -0.92 -2.00
CA ALA A 73 0.10 -1.32 -0.61
C ALA A 73 1.33 -0.94 0.22
N MET A 74 2.53 -1.22 -0.28
CA MET A 74 3.77 -0.88 0.41
C MET A 74 3.93 0.63 0.60
N LEU A 75 3.57 1.44 -0.40
CA LEU A 75 3.61 2.91 -0.30
C LEU A 75 2.61 3.42 0.75
N ALA A 76 1.38 2.88 0.78
CA ALA A 76 0.39 3.23 1.79
C ALA A 76 0.84 2.84 3.20
N TRP A 77 1.47 1.67 3.34
CA TRP A 77 2.05 1.20 4.60
C TRP A 77 3.21 2.07 5.08
N LEU A 78 4.13 2.45 4.18
CA LEU A 78 5.22 3.37 4.50
C LEU A 78 4.68 4.74 4.96
N LEU A 79 3.65 5.27 4.28
CA LEU A 79 3.01 6.52 4.67
C LEU A 79 2.40 6.42 6.09
N PHE A 80 1.70 5.32 6.38
CA PHE A 80 1.19 5.01 7.71
C PHE A 80 2.31 5.01 8.75
N LYS A 81 3.42 4.31 8.49
CA LYS A 81 4.58 4.22 9.40
C LYS A 81 5.27 5.56 9.64
N VAL A 82 5.38 6.39 8.62
CA VAL A 82 5.94 7.75 8.76
C VAL A 82 5.04 8.59 9.68
N CYS A 83 3.73 8.56 9.47
CA CYS A 83 2.78 9.30 10.31
C CYS A 83 2.79 8.79 11.76
N GLU A 84 2.79 7.48 11.97
CA GLU A 84 2.93 6.84 13.28
C GLU A 84 4.19 7.36 14.00
N THR A 85 5.34 7.32 13.32
CA THR A 85 6.62 7.78 13.89
C THR A 85 6.57 9.26 14.29
N VAL A 86 6.03 10.12 13.42
CA VAL A 86 5.90 11.56 13.70
C VAL A 86 4.98 11.80 14.88
N LEU A 87 3.85 11.09 14.97
CA LEU A 87 2.87 11.26 16.02
C LEU A 87 3.42 10.80 17.37
N VAL A 88 4.04 9.61 17.42
CA VAL A 88 4.69 9.06 18.62
C VAL A 88 5.79 9.99 19.11
N GLN A 89 6.70 10.44 18.23
CA GLN A 89 7.74 11.39 18.60
C GLN A 89 7.19 12.72 19.12
N SER A 90 6.03 13.16 18.61
CA SER A 90 5.38 14.39 19.06
C SER A 90 4.66 14.25 20.39
N LEU A 91 4.38 13.03 20.84
CA LEU A 91 3.69 12.72 22.10
C LEU A 91 4.69 12.42 23.24
N THR A 92 5.85 11.85 22.90
CA THR A 92 6.92 11.52 23.86
C THR A 92 7.86 12.69 24.17
N ARG A 93 7.84 13.77 23.37
CA ARG A 93 8.54 15.04 23.67
C ARG A 93 7.56 16.06 24.23
#